data_AF-A0AAU9TZD1-F1
#
_entry.id   AF-A0AAU9TZD1-F1
#
_cell.length_a   1.000
_cell.length_b   1.000
_cell.length_c   1.000
_cell.angle_alpha   90.00
_cell.angle_beta   90.00
_cell.angle_gamma   90.00
#
_symmetry.space_group_name_H-M   'P 1'
#
loop_
_entity.id
_entity.type
_entity.pdbx_description
1 polymer ?
#
loop_
_entity_poly.entity_id
_entity_poly.type
_entity_poly.pdbx_seq_one_letter_code
_entity_poly.pdbx_strand_id
1 'polypeptide(L)'
;MPVYQWIVSQKPQDMGILRGRVDLTYRASNDPLKMHRALRIMKPNTDNSGDYTCVVSTFMEEDSKTKQMIVFGLFSFGSVFPPCLGERRKPTVLVVVIHTR
;
A
#
# COMPACT_ATOMS: atom_id res chain seq x y z
N MET A 1 -8.92 8.75 1.65
CA MET A 1 -8.87 8.25 3.05
C MET A 1 -7.74 7.22 3.21
N PRO A 2 -7.00 7.20 4.32
CA PRO A 2 -5.93 6.21 4.51
C PRO A 2 -6.53 4.81 4.69
N VAL A 3 -5.91 3.82 4.04
CA VAL A 3 -6.35 2.42 4.06
C VAL A 3 -5.28 1.45 4.51
N TYR A 4 -4.03 1.91 4.55
CA TYR A 4 -2.90 1.13 5.01
C TYR A 4 -1.82 2.08 5.51
N GLN A 5 -1.17 1.71 6.60
CA GLN A 5 -0.06 2.45 7.16
C GLN A 5 1.01 1.49 7.68
N TRP A 6 2.26 1.84 7.45
CA TRP A 6 3.40 1.13 8.00
C TRP A 6 4.45 2.12 8.50
N ILE A 7 4.92 1.89 9.72
CA ILE A 7 6.03 2.63 10.32
C ILE A 7 7.19 1.64 10.49
N VAL A 8 8.40 2.06 10.15
CA VAL A 8 9.59 1.20 10.34
C VAL A 8 9.67 0.72 11.80
N SER A 9 10.00 -0.56 11.98
CA SER A 9 10.00 -1.26 13.28
C SER A 9 8.62 -1.52 13.90
N GLN A 10 7.52 -1.09 13.27
CA GLN A 10 6.16 -1.43 13.69
C GLN A 10 5.50 -2.42 12.72
N LYS A 11 4.47 -3.10 13.20
CA LYS A 11 3.62 -3.94 12.35
C LYS A 11 2.77 -3.05 11.44
N PRO A 12 2.60 -3.41 10.16
CA PRO A 12 1.67 -2.71 9.29
C PRO A 12 0.24 -2.75 9.85
N GLN A 13 -0.55 -1.73 9.53
CA GLN A 13 -1.93 -1.58 9.95
C GLN A 13 -2.81 -1.34 8.71
N ASP A 14 -3.94 -2.01 8.66
CA ASP A 14 -4.98 -1.82 7.66
C ASP A 14 -6.15 -1.00 8.22
N MET A 15 -6.76 -0.20 7.35
CA MET A 15 -7.77 0.79 7.71
C MET A 15 -8.79 0.93 6.58
N GLY A 16 -9.90 1.62 6.90
CA GLY A 16 -10.92 1.96 5.92
C GLY A 16 -11.47 0.75 5.18
N ILE A 17 -11.65 0.89 3.87
CA ILE A 17 -12.27 -0.14 3.01
C ILE A 17 -11.43 -1.41 2.85
N LEU A 18 -10.14 -1.36 3.19
CA LEU A 18 -9.23 -2.51 3.10
C LEU A 18 -9.02 -3.24 4.43
N ARG A 19 -9.70 -2.81 5.51
CA ARG A 19 -9.61 -3.47 6.81
C ARG A 19 -10.07 -4.93 6.74
N GLY A 20 -9.26 -5.84 7.26
CA GLY A 20 -9.42 -7.29 7.19
C GLY A 20 -9.14 -7.89 5.80
N ARG A 21 -8.71 -7.07 4.82
CA ARG A 21 -8.50 -7.48 3.42
C ARG A 21 -7.05 -7.32 2.95
N VAL A 22 -6.12 -6.96 3.84
CA VAL A 22 -4.69 -6.84 3.53
C VAL A 22 -3.91 -7.92 4.26
N ASP A 23 -2.98 -8.56 3.55
CA ASP A 23 -1.99 -9.45 4.17
C ASP A 23 -0.88 -8.62 4.82
N LEU A 24 -1.01 -8.33 6.12
CA LEU A 24 -0.04 -7.57 6.91
C LEU A 24 1.30 -8.31 7.11
N THR A 25 1.35 -9.60 6.76
CA THR A 25 2.58 -10.40 6.84
C THR A 25 3.39 -10.39 5.54
N TYR A 26 2.80 -9.85 4.47
CA TYR A 26 3.44 -9.76 3.17
C TYR A 26 4.72 -8.93 3.21
N ARG A 27 5.81 -9.49 2.69
CA ARG A 27 7.12 -8.85 2.58
C ARG A 27 7.45 -8.59 1.13
N ALA A 28 7.57 -7.33 0.76
CA ALA A 28 7.91 -6.87 -0.57
C ALA A 28 9.43 -6.87 -0.84
N SER A 29 10.24 -6.89 0.23
CA SER A 29 11.70 -6.90 0.16
C SER A 29 12.30 -7.58 1.39
N ASN A 30 13.55 -8.04 1.27
CA ASN A 30 14.34 -8.54 2.39
C ASN A 30 15.04 -7.41 3.18
N ASP A 31 15.07 -6.18 2.66
CA ASP A 31 15.61 -5.01 3.37
C ASP A 31 14.61 -4.59 4.48
N PRO A 32 15.01 -4.57 5.76
CA PRO A 32 14.15 -4.19 6.88
C PRO A 32 13.46 -2.83 6.72
N LEU A 33 14.11 -1.90 6.02
CA LEU A 33 13.60 -0.54 5.79
C LEU A 33 12.63 -0.47 4.59
N LYS A 34 12.50 -1.55 3.84
CA LYS A 34 11.66 -1.65 2.63
C LYS A 34 10.75 -2.87 2.69
N MET A 35 10.68 -3.55 3.84
CA MET A 35 10.05 -4.86 3.97
C MET A 35 8.55 -4.81 3.67
N HIS A 36 7.84 -3.82 4.23
CA HIS A 36 6.40 -3.67 4.04
C HIS A 36 6.06 -2.46 3.15
N ARG A 37 6.94 -2.16 2.18
CA ARG A 37 6.77 -1.03 1.25
C ARG A 37 5.67 -1.24 0.20
N ALA A 38 5.13 -2.44 0.12
CA ALA A 38 4.04 -2.80 -0.76
C ALA A 38 3.01 -3.58 0.04
N LEU A 39 1.74 -3.38 -0.30
CA LEU A 39 0.62 -4.05 0.32
C LEU A 39 0.07 -5.12 -0.61
N ARG A 40 -0.41 -6.21 -0.02
CA ARG A 40 -1.06 -7.30 -0.76
C ARG A 40 -2.53 -7.35 -0.37
N ILE A 41 -3.40 -7.04 -1.33
CA ILE A 41 -4.85 -7.09 -1.13
C ILE A 41 -5.32 -8.52 -1.37
N MET A 42 -5.98 -9.09 -0.37
CA MET A 42 -6.59 -10.40 -0.41
C MET A 42 -8.00 -10.26 -0.99
N LYS A 43 -8.29 -11.05 -2.04
CA LYS A 43 -9.60 -11.07 -2.72
C LYS A 43 -10.09 -9.67 -3.14
N PRO A 44 -9.35 -8.97 -4.01
CA PRO A 44 -9.80 -7.67 -4.50
C PRO A 44 -11.14 -7.82 -5.25
N ASN A 45 -12.08 -6.89 -5.01
CA ASN A 45 -13.34 -6.80 -5.75
C ASN A 45 -13.37 -5.52 -6.60
N THR A 46 -14.40 -5.38 -7.44
CA THR A 46 -14.57 -4.21 -8.31
C THR A 46 -14.65 -2.90 -7.52
N ASP A 47 -15.18 -2.92 -6.30
CA ASP A 47 -15.28 -1.75 -5.41
C ASP A 47 -13.92 -1.23 -4.92
N ASN A 48 -12.88 -2.07 -4.98
CA ASN A 48 -11.52 -1.66 -4.66
C ASN A 48 -10.84 -0.93 -5.83
N SER A 49 -11.51 -0.78 -6.98
CA SER A 49 -10.97 -0.02 -8.11
C SER A 49 -10.96 1.47 -7.78
N GLY A 50 -9.89 2.17 -8.15
CA GLY A 50 -9.73 3.60 -7.86
C GLY A 50 -8.29 4.04 -7.95
N ASP A 51 -8.05 5.30 -7.57
CA ASP A 51 -6.71 5.87 -7.56
C ASP A 51 -6.07 5.69 -6.18
N TYR A 52 -4.97 4.95 -6.14
CA TYR A 52 -4.20 4.68 -4.93
C TYR A 52 -3.01 5.61 -4.89
N THR A 53 -3.00 6.50 -3.90
CA THR A 53 -1.89 7.39 -3.60
C THR A 53 -1.07 6.79 -2.47
N CYS A 54 0.17 6.47 -2.77
CA CYS A 54 1.17 6.13 -1.79
C CYS A 54 1.92 7.38 -1.36
N VAL A 55 1.97 7.64 -0.06
CA VAL A 55 2.70 8.73 0.56
C VAL A 55 3.78 8.13 1.41
N VAL A 56 5.01 8.57 1.20
CA VAL A 56 6.17 8.08 1.92
C VAL A 56 6.87 9.25 2.59
N SER A 57 6.92 9.21 3.91
CA SER A 57 7.42 10.30 4.73
C SER A 57 8.66 9.84 5.49
N THR A 58 9.69 10.68 5.46
CA THR A 58 10.91 10.57 6.26
C THR A 58 10.95 11.71 7.27
N PHE A 59 11.99 11.76 8.12
CA PHE A 59 12.16 12.88 9.04
C PHE A 59 12.36 14.24 8.35
N MET A 60 12.79 14.25 7.09
CA MET A 60 13.18 15.47 6.38
C MET A 60 12.29 15.81 5.19
N GLU A 61 11.61 14.82 4.61
CA GLU A 61 10.93 14.96 3.32
C GLU A 61 9.78 13.95 3.19
N GLU A 62 8.77 14.33 2.40
CA GLU A 62 7.65 13.51 2.01
C GLU A 62 7.59 13.41 0.48
N ASP A 63 7.44 12.20 -0.05
CA ASP A 63 7.23 11.92 -1.47
C ASP A 63 5.90 11.18 -1.66
N SER A 64 5.18 11.45 -2.76
CA SER A 64 3.92 10.77 -3.04
C SER A 64 3.79 10.34 -4.49
N LYS A 65 3.21 9.16 -4.70
CA LYS A 65 2.90 8.63 -6.03
C LYS A 65 1.49 8.07 -6.09
N THR A 66 0.73 8.54 -7.07
CA THR A 66 -0.60 8.04 -7.37
C THR A 66 -0.55 7.04 -8.52
N LYS A 67 -1.27 5.93 -8.38
CA LYS A 67 -1.43 4.93 -9.43
C LYS A 67 -2.86 4.38 -9.41
N GLN A 68 -3.45 4.23 -10.59
CA GLN A 68 -4.77 3.67 -10.75
C GLN A 68 -4.75 2.15 -10.63
N MET A 69 -5.67 1.58 -9.84
CA MET A 69 -5.97 0.16 -9.80
C MET A 69 -7.34 -0.07 -10.42
N ILE A 70 -7.41 -0.97 -11.40
CA ILE A 70 -8.66 -1.43 -12.00
C ILE A 70 -8.77 -2.92 -11.72
N VAL A 71 -9.81 -3.32 -10.99
CA VAL A 71 -10.11 -4.73 -10.70
C VAL A 71 -11.20 -5.19 -11.65
N PHE A 72 -10.85 -6.08 -12.57
CA PHE A 72 -11.82 -6.68 -13.48
C PHE A 72 -12.55 -7.83 -12.77
N GLY A 73 -13.88 -7.77 -12.79
CA GLY A 73 -14.74 -8.76 -12.16
C GLY A 73 -14.82 -10.03 -12.99
N LEU A 74 -13.94 -10.99 -12.71
CA LEU A 74 -14.10 -12.44 -12.90
C LEU A 74 -12.87 -13.10 -12.24
N PHE A 75 -13.04 -13.55 -10.99
CA PHE A 75 -12.03 -14.25 -10.18
C PHE A 75 -10.64 -13.58 -10.09
N SER A 76 -10.53 -12.59 -9.22
CA SER A 76 -9.27 -11.91 -8.95
C SER A 76 -8.43 -12.66 -7.89
N PHE A 77 -7.47 -13.46 -8.34
CA PHE A 77 -6.39 -13.95 -7.46
C PHE A 77 -5.56 -12.74 -7.00
N GLY A 78 -5.24 -12.68 -5.70
CA GLY A 78 -4.78 -11.48 -4.98
C GLY A 78 -3.84 -10.55 -5.77
N SER A 79 -4.19 -9.26 -5.83
CA SER A 79 -3.37 -8.24 -6.46
C SER A 79 -2.30 -7.75 -5.47
N VAL A 80 -1.03 -7.92 -5.84
CA VAL A 80 0.07 -7.20 -5.20
C VAL A 80 0.08 -5.81 -5.80
N PHE A 81 -0.22 -4.79 -4.99
CA PHE A 81 0.00 -3.42 -5.46
C PHE A 81 1.52 -3.23 -5.54
N PRO A 82 2.06 -2.86 -6.72
CA PRO A 82 3.50 -2.75 -6.86
C PRO A 82 4.04 -1.73 -5.85
N PRO A 83 5.26 -1.95 -5.34
CA PRO A 83 5.90 -1.00 -4.45
C PRO A 83 5.88 0.37 -5.10
N CYS A 84 5.66 1.41 -4.30
CA CYS A 84 5.73 2.80 -4.74
C CYS A 84 7.09 2.99 -5.45
N LEU A 85 7.07 2.90 -6.78
CA LEU A 85 8.30 2.70 -7.55
C LEU A 85 8.90 4.10 -7.75
N GLY A 86 9.70 4.53 -6.78
CA GLY A 86 10.28 5.88 -6.76
C GLY A 86 11.42 6.13 -5.79
N GLU A 87 11.62 5.31 -4.75
CA GLU A 87 12.53 5.71 -3.68
C GLU A 87 14.00 5.33 -3.89
N ARG A 88 14.83 6.36 -4.10
CA ARG A 88 16.26 6.33 -3.75
C ARG A 88 16.51 6.39 -2.23
N ARG A 89 15.49 6.67 -1.39
CA ARG A 89 15.66 6.97 0.05
C ARG A 89 14.93 5.96 0.96
N LYS A 90 15.31 5.95 2.24
CA LYS A 90 14.84 4.98 3.26
C LYS A 90 13.62 5.58 3.97
N PRO A 91 12.41 5.00 3.84
CA PRO A 91 11.20 5.57 4.43
C PRO A 91 11.20 5.42 5.96
N THR A 92 10.63 6.38 6.69
CA THR A 92 10.32 6.24 8.12
C THR A 92 8.87 5.80 8.31
N VAL A 93 7.97 6.33 7.49
CA VAL A 93 6.53 6.07 7.50
C VAL A 93 6.03 5.93 6.07
N LEU A 94 5.18 4.95 5.82
CA LEU A 94 4.48 4.71 4.58
C LEU A 94 2.98 4.74 4.84
N VAL A 95 2.24 5.55 4.10
CA VAL A 95 0.78 5.65 4.16
C VAL A 95 0.23 5.45 2.77
N VAL A 96 -0.80 4.62 2.64
CA VAL A 96 -1.53 4.45 1.38
C VAL A 96 -2.94 4.98 1.57
N VAL A 97 -3.30 5.87 0.67
CA VAL A 97 -4.56 6.60 0.63
C VAL A 97 -5.28 6.20 -0.65
N ILE A 98 -6.57 5.89 -0.54
CA ILE A 98 -7.42 5.69 -1.71
C ILE A 98 -8.23 6.97 -1.97
N HIS A 99 -8.21 7.39 -3.22
CA HIS A 99 -9.10 8.36 -3.82
C HIS A 99 -10.10 7.60 -4.70
N THR A 100 -11.24 7.24 -4.12
CA THR A 100 -12.40 6.76 -4.89
C THR A 100 -13.13 7.99 -5.46
N ARG A 101 -13.58 7.91 -6.71
CA ARG A 101 -14.52 8.89 -7.28
C ARG A 101 -15.90 8.73 -6.65
#